data_AF-A0A6G9SSG3-F1
#
_entry.id   AF-A0A6G9SSG3-F1
#
_cell.length_a   1.000
_cell.length_b   1.000
_cell.length_c   1.000
_cell.angle_alpha   90.00
_cell.angle_beta   90.00
_cell.angle_gamma   90.00
#
_symmetry.space_group_name_H-M   'P 1'
#
loop_
_entity.id
_entity.type
_entity.pdbx_description
1 polymer ?
#
loop_
_entity_poly.entity_id
_entity_poly.type
_entity_poly.pdbx_seq_one_letter_code
_entity_poly.pdbx_strand_id
1 'polypeptide(L)'
;MYYGYRCYNKEDEPLGWLYTFDCDTEYTWTNKELHLCKRWKTERGAKKHFDSYNSRWQFKSKGGYLKIEIMPDIPEPESKESRRQKILEEWGDDVVIQPQNKDHKKSTIMSFSPKNELLEWLEEERWTDDNGKPETDAALLNRKLEKLRKLEQQGF
;
A
#
# COMPACT_ATOMS: atom_id res chain seq x y z
N MET A 1 -19.88 -5.10 14.59
CA MET A 1 -19.19 -5.81 15.69
C MET A 1 -17.98 -6.57 15.17
N TYR A 2 -16.80 -6.32 15.74
CA TYR A 2 -15.55 -7.00 15.38
C TYR A 2 -14.85 -7.49 16.64
N TYR A 3 -14.06 -8.56 16.54
CA TYR A 3 -13.17 -9.06 17.58
C TYR A 3 -11.74 -8.63 17.26
N GLY A 4 -11.00 -8.20 18.27
CA GLY A 4 -9.60 -7.80 18.14
C GLY A 4 -8.77 -8.36 19.28
N TYR A 5 -7.46 -8.09 19.24
CA TYR A 5 -6.57 -8.44 20.34
C TYR A 5 -6.32 -7.22 21.22
N ARG A 6 -6.75 -7.30 22.48
CA ARG A 6 -6.43 -6.34 23.53
C ARG A 6 -5.05 -6.68 24.09
N CYS A 7 -4.16 -5.70 24.12
CA CYS A 7 -2.80 -5.82 24.63
C CYS A 7 -2.76 -5.51 26.13
N TYR A 8 -2.14 -6.41 26.88
CA TYR A 8 -1.85 -6.27 28.30
C TYR A 8 -0.33 -6.26 28.53
N ASN A 9 0.11 -5.53 29.55
CA ASN A 9 1.48 -5.66 30.05
C ASN A 9 1.60 -6.86 31.01
N LYS A 10 2.81 -7.09 31.54
CA LYS A 10 3.09 -8.17 32.52
C LYS A 10 2.40 -7.97 33.87
N GLU A 11 1.95 -6.75 34.17
CA GLU A 11 1.28 -6.34 35.42
C GLU A 11 -0.25 -6.38 35.28
N ASP A 12 -0.76 -6.95 34.19
CA ASP A 12 -2.18 -7.06 33.86
C ASP A 12 -2.88 -5.72 33.55
N GLU A 13 -2.11 -4.67 33.24
CA GLU A 13 -2.66 -3.38 32.86
C GLU A 13 -3.00 -3.35 31.35
N PRO A 14 -4.19 -2.85 30.98
CA PRO A 14 -4.60 -2.77 29.59
C PRO A 14 -3.89 -1.60 28.90
N LEU A 15 -3.19 -1.90 27.81
CA LEU A 15 -2.46 -0.91 27.02
C LEU A 15 -3.33 -0.35 25.88
N GLY A 16 -3.84 -1.24 25.04
CA GLY A 16 -4.64 -0.85 23.87
C GLY A 16 -4.96 -2.02 22.95
N TRP A 17 -5.22 -1.74 21.68
CA TRP A 17 -5.53 -2.76 20.67
C TRP A 17 -4.33 -3.03 19.78
N LEU A 18 -4.07 -4.31 19.48
CA LEU A 18 -2.91 -4.73 18.68
C LEU A 18 -2.99 -4.17 17.26
N TYR A 19 -1.92 -3.49 16.88
CA TYR A 19 -1.66 -2.94 15.56
C TYR A 19 -0.36 -3.55 15.02
N THR A 20 -0.34 -3.92 13.74
CA THR A 20 0.88 -4.34 13.05
C THR A 20 1.12 -3.43 11.86
N PHE A 21 2.38 -3.08 11.62
CA PHE A 21 2.76 -2.31 10.44
C PHE A 21 2.69 -3.18 9.17
N ASP A 22 2.74 -2.56 8.00
CA ASP A 22 2.60 -3.22 6.68
C ASP A 22 3.56 -4.39 6.42
N CYS A 23 4.68 -4.43 7.14
CA CYS A 23 5.66 -5.51 7.08
C CYS A 23 5.32 -6.74 7.94
N ASP A 24 4.25 -6.70 8.75
CA ASP A 24 3.84 -7.74 9.74
C ASP A 24 4.97 -8.16 10.72
N THR A 25 6.11 -7.46 10.74
CA THR A 25 7.26 -7.73 11.63
C THR A 25 7.24 -6.83 12.87
N GLU A 26 6.65 -5.65 12.78
CA GLU A 26 6.54 -4.70 13.88
C GLU A 26 5.14 -4.69 14.49
N TYR A 27 5.08 -4.82 15.81
CA TYR A 27 3.85 -4.91 16.60
C TYR A 27 3.74 -3.73 17.55
N THR A 28 2.62 -3.04 17.62
CA THR A 28 2.41 -2.02 18.65
C THR A 28 0.94 -2.03 19.06
N TRP A 29 0.53 -1.08 19.90
CA TRP A 29 -0.86 -0.92 20.28
C TRP A 29 -1.32 0.52 20.08
N THR A 30 -2.61 0.70 19.88
CA THR A 30 -3.24 2.02 19.82
C THR A 30 -4.64 1.98 20.43
N ASN A 31 -5.13 3.13 20.88
CA ASN A 31 -6.52 3.33 21.29
C ASN A 31 -7.26 4.34 20.38
N LYS A 32 -6.56 4.98 19.43
CA LYS A 32 -7.12 6.03 18.57
C LYS A 32 -7.51 5.50 17.20
N GLU A 33 -6.58 4.82 16.53
CA GLU A 33 -6.72 4.42 15.13
C GLU A 33 -7.15 2.95 15.03
N LEU A 34 -8.32 2.64 15.61
CA LEU A 34 -8.83 1.26 15.69
C LEU A 34 -9.03 0.58 14.33
N HIS A 35 -9.21 1.36 13.25
CA HIS A 35 -9.34 0.85 11.89
C HIS A 35 -8.06 0.17 11.36
N LEU A 36 -6.91 0.50 11.93
CA LEU A 36 -5.61 -0.12 11.61
C LEU A 36 -5.35 -1.38 12.45
N CYS A 37 -6.06 -1.56 13.56
CA CYS A 37 -5.86 -2.71 14.43
C CYS A 37 -6.30 -4.01 13.76
N LYS A 38 -5.65 -5.11 14.16
CA LYS A 38 -6.04 -6.44 13.70
C LYS A 38 -7.44 -6.78 14.23
N ARG A 39 -8.35 -7.09 13.31
CA ARG A 39 -9.77 -7.33 13.59
C ARG A 39 -10.34 -8.48 12.78
N TRP A 40 -11.29 -9.18 13.37
CA TRP A 40 -11.98 -10.32 12.79
C TRP A 40 -13.49 -10.17 12.95
N LYS A 41 -14.25 -10.66 11.96
CA LYS A 41 -15.72 -10.71 12.05
C LYS A 41 -16.22 -11.72 13.09
N THR A 42 -15.41 -12.73 13.43
CA THR A 42 -15.80 -13.82 14.33
C THR A 42 -14.70 -14.12 15.34
N GLU A 43 -15.08 -14.53 16.55
CA GLU A 43 -14.16 -14.95 17.59
C GLU A 43 -13.30 -16.15 17.15
N ARG A 44 -13.91 -17.10 16.42
CA ARG A 44 -13.20 -18.27 15.87
C ARG A 44 -12.08 -17.86 14.90
N GLY A 45 -12.31 -16.82 14.11
CA GLY A 45 -11.29 -16.26 13.22
C GLY A 45 -10.10 -15.68 13.98
N ALA A 46 -10.38 -14.95 15.07
CA ALA A 46 -9.34 -14.43 15.96
C ALA A 46 -8.57 -15.58 16.64
N LYS A 47 -9.26 -16.60 17.19
CA LYS A 47 -8.61 -17.76 17.84
C LYS A 47 -7.61 -18.48 16.93
N LYS A 48 -7.91 -18.61 15.63
CA LYS A 48 -7.05 -19.32 14.67
C LYS A 48 -5.62 -18.76 14.60
N HIS A 49 -5.46 -17.45 14.79
CA HIS A 49 -4.15 -16.78 14.67
C HIS A 49 -3.60 -16.31 16.02
N PHE A 50 -4.36 -16.48 17.10
CA PHE A 50 -4.08 -15.91 18.40
C PHE A 50 -2.69 -16.27 18.92
N ASP A 51 -2.33 -17.56 18.93
CA ASP A 51 -1.06 -18.02 19.51
C ASP A 51 0.15 -17.36 18.84
N SER A 52 0.12 -17.24 17.50
CA SER A 52 1.19 -16.61 16.73
C SER A 52 1.37 -15.13 17.12
N TYR A 53 0.28 -14.38 17.23
CA TYR A 53 0.32 -12.98 17.64
C TYR A 53 0.71 -12.82 19.11
N ASN A 54 0.21 -13.70 19.98
CA ASN A 54 0.46 -13.63 21.41
C ASN A 54 1.93 -13.93 21.73
N SER A 55 2.54 -14.93 21.11
CA SER A 55 3.98 -15.22 21.32
C SER A 55 4.87 -14.07 20.86
N ARG A 56 4.54 -13.43 19.72
CA ARG A 56 5.27 -12.24 19.24
C ARG A 56 5.09 -11.05 20.17
N TRP A 57 3.88 -10.85 20.68
CA TRP A 57 3.59 -9.80 21.66
C TRP A 57 4.32 -10.02 22.98
N GLN A 58 4.33 -11.25 23.51
CA GLN A 58 5.04 -11.63 24.73
C GLN A 58 6.53 -11.31 24.63
N PHE A 59 7.14 -11.64 23.49
CA PHE A 59 8.55 -11.31 23.23
C PHE A 59 8.79 -9.80 23.22
N LYS A 60 7.95 -9.03 22.51
CA LYS A 60 8.11 -7.58 22.40
C LYS A 60 7.85 -6.84 23.71
N SER A 61 6.80 -7.21 24.44
CA SER A 61 6.32 -6.53 25.64
C SER A 61 7.00 -7.01 26.93
N LYS A 62 8.01 -7.89 26.83
CA LYS A 62 8.74 -8.47 27.97
C LYS A 62 7.80 -9.16 28.96
N GLY A 63 6.92 -10.03 28.46
CA GLY A 63 6.00 -10.83 29.27
C GLY A 63 4.56 -10.30 29.36
N GLY A 64 4.20 -9.26 28.61
CA GLY A 64 2.79 -8.92 28.38
C GLY A 64 2.10 -9.94 27.49
N TYR A 65 0.78 -9.86 27.38
CA TYR A 65 -0.01 -10.88 26.69
C TYR A 65 -1.23 -10.27 25.99
N LEU A 66 -1.90 -11.06 25.16
CA LEU A 66 -3.09 -10.65 24.41
C LEU A 66 -4.35 -11.32 24.96
N LYS A 67 -5.50 -10.64 24.86
CA LYS A 67 -6.84 -11.22 25.04
C LYS A 67 -7.70 -10.92 23.83
N ILE A 68 -8.56 -11.87 23.45
CA ILE A 68 -9.55 -11.65 22.39
C ILE A 68 -10.73 -10.93 23.01
N GLU A 69 -11.02 -9.73 22.54
CA GLU A 69 -12.09 -8.90 23.06
C GLU A 69 -12.89 -8.28 21.92
N ILE A 70 -14.12 -7.86 22.25
CA ILE A 70 -14.99 -7.16 21.33
C ILE A 70 -14.44 -5.75 21.16
N MET A 71 -14.12 -5.38 19.93
CA MET A 71 -13.64 -4.03 19.62
C MET A 71 -14.78 -3.01 19.74
N PRO A 72 -14.48 -1.77 20.16
CA PRO A 72 -15.39 -0.65 20.03
C PRO A 72 -15.86 -0.51 18.58
N ASP A 73 -17.07 0.01 18.38
CA ASP A 73 -17.58 0.25 17.03
C ASP A 73 -16.68 1.26 16.32
N ILE A 74 -15.99 0.75 15.30
CA ILE A 74 -15.20 1.56 14.40
C ILE A 74 -16.19 2.08 13.37
N PRO A 75 -16.38 3.40 13.23
CA PRO A 75 -17.20 3.93 12.15
C PRO A 75 -16.63 3.40 10.85
N GLU A 76 -17.42 2.63 10.11
CA GLU A 76 -16.97 2.11 8.83
C GLU A 76 -16.60 3.31 7.96
N PRO A 77 -15.41 3.32 7.33
CA PRO A 77 -15.10 4.36 6.37
C PRO A 77 -16.19 4.31 5.31
N GLU A 78 -16.87 5.43 5.10
CA GLU A 78 -18.00 5.51 4.17
C GLU A 78 -17.65 4.79 2.88
N SER A 79 -18.46 3.80 2.52
CA SER A 79 -18.23 3.05 1.30
C SER A 79 -18.19 4.04 0.13
N LYS A 80 -17.40 3.73 -0.91
CA LYS A 80 -17.35 4.56 -2.11
C LYS A 80 -18.74 4.77 -2.73
N GLU A 81 -19.63 3.80 -2.52
CA GLU A 81 -21.06 3.86 -2.91
C GLU A 81 -21.84 4.86 -2.05
N SER A 82 -21.66 4.86 -0.73
CA SER A 82 -22.31 5.83 0.17
C SER A 82 -21.84 7.27 -0.10
N ARG A 83 -20.54 7.47 -0.40
CA ARG A 83 -20.02 8.78 -0.84
C ARG A 83 -20.62 9.22 -2.17
N ARG A 84 -20.75 8.30 -3.14
CA ARG A 84 -21.37 8.60 -4.44
C ARG A 84 -22.84 8.97 -4.29
N GLN A 85 -23.58 8.28 -3.41
CA GLN A 85 -24.98 8.59 -3.13
C GLN A 85 -25.13 9.97 -2.50
N LYS A 86 -24.29 10.33 -1.52
CA LYS A 86 -24.30 11.68 -0.93
C LYS A 86 -23.96 12.78 -1.94
N ILE A 87 -22.96 12.57 -2.81
CA ILE A 87 -22.61 13.54 -3.86
C ILE A 87 -23.77 13.70 -4.85
N LEU A 88 -24.46 12.62 -5.19
CA LEU A 88 -25.63 12.66 -6.07
C LEU A 88 -26.83 13.37 -5.41
N GLU A 89 -27.07 13.15 -4.12
CA GLU A 89 -28.09 13.85 -3.33
C GLU A 89 -27.80 15.34 -3.18
N GLU A 90 -26.51 15.73 -3.08
CA GLU A 90 -26.09 17.12 -2.84
C GLU A 90 -25.95 17.94 -4.14
N TRP A 91 -25.57 17.34 -5.27
CA TRP A 91 -25.25 18.04 -6.52
C TRP A 91 -26.18 17.70 -7.69
N GLY A 92 -27.17 16.82 -7.50
CA GLY A 92 -28.11 16.41 -8.53
C GLY A 92 -27.49 15.56 -9.66
N ASP A 93 -28.32 15.13 -10.61
CA ASP A 93 -27.96 14.21 -11.71
C ASP A 93 -26.92 14.77 -12.70
N ASP A 94 -26.55 16.05 -12.62
CA ASP A 94 -25.64 16.71 -13.55
C ASP A 94 -24.15 16.41 -13.30
N VAL A 95 -23.80 15.67 -12.25
CA VAL A 95 -22.40 15.27 -11.99
C VAL A 95 -22.06 14.00 -12.77
N VAL A 96 -21.57 14.16 -14.00
CA VAL A 96 -20.89 13.09 -14.75
C VAL A 96 -19.58 12.77 -14.05
N ILE A 97 -19.62 11.85 -13.07
CA ILE A 97 -18.43 11.27 -12.47
C ILE A 97 -17.78 10.38 -13.53
N GLN A 98 -16.84 10.94 -14.29
CA GLN A 98 -16.02 10.15 -15.19
C GLN A 98 -15.35 9.04 -14.37
N PRO A 99 -15.52 7.76 -14.73
CA PRO A 99 -14.79 6.70 -14.08
C PRO A 99 -13.31 6.92 -14.41
N GLN A 100 -12.52 7.35 -13.43
CA GLN A 100 -11.08 7.25 -13.54
C GLN A 100 -10.76 5.80 -13.94
N ASN A 101 -10.13 5.67 -15.11
CA ASN A 101 -9.87 4.40 -15.77
C ASN A 101 -9.32 3.38 -14.76
N LYS A 102 -9.87 2.17 -14.81
CA LYS A 102 -9.58 1.05 -13.91
C LYS A 102 -8.18 0.42 -14.16
N ASP A 103 -7.16 1.23 -14.46
CA ASP A 103 -5.83 0.73 -14.83
C ASP A 103 -4.81 0.78 -13.68
N HIS A 104 -5.19 1.24 -12.49
CA HIS A 104 -4.29 1.28 -11.32
C HIS A 104 -4.54 0.16 -10.31
N LYS A 105 -4.69 -1.07 -10.79
CA LYS A 105 -4.70 -2.27 -9.94
C LYS A 105 -3.67 -3.32 -10.38
N LYS A 106 -2.41 -2.88 -10.55
CA LYS A 106 -1.24 -3.71 -10.28
C LYS A 106 -0.22 -2.86 -9.52
N SER A 107 0.18 -3.39 -8.38
CA SER A 107 1.25 -2.96 -7.47
C SER A 107 2.31 -2.02 -8.04
N THR A 108 2.60 -0.98 -7.27
CA THR A 108 3.87 -0.26 -7.09
C THR A 108 5.08 -0.87 -7.81
N ILE A 109 5.19 -0.59 -9.09
CA ILE A 109 6.48 -0.23 -9.69
C ILE A 109 6.33 1.28 -9.81
N MET A 110 7.29 2.07 -9.30
CA MET A 110 7.36 3.49 -9.62
C MET A 110 7.31 3.57 -11.15
N SER A 111 6.15 3.85 -11.73
CA SER A 111 5.99 3.86 -13.17
C SER A 111 6.78 5.07 -13.61
N PHE A 112 7.99 4.82 -14.12
CA PHE A 112 8.77 5.83 -14.79
C PHE A 112 7.96 6.24 -16.01
N SER A 113 7.19 7.32 -15.86
CA SER A 113 6.46 7.97 -16.93
C SER A 113 7.35 9.11 -17.42
N PRO A 114 8.16 8.88 -18.46
CA PRO A 114 9.00 9.94 -19.02
C PRO A 114 8.12 11.10 -19.49
N LYS A 115 8.63 12.33 -19.38
CA LYS A 115 7.97 13.50 -19.97
C LYS A 115 7.88 13.31 -21.50
N ASN A 116 6.84 13.85 -22.13
CA ASN A 116 6.66 13.76 -23.58
C ASN A 116 7.87 14.28 -24.37
N GLU A 117 8.49 15.37 -23.89
CA GLU A 117 9.72 15.93 -24.46
C GLU A 117 10.86 14.91 -24.54
N LEU A 118 10.97 14.01 -23.57
CA LEU A 118 12.00 12.96 -23.54
C LEU A 118 11.69 11.86 -24.57
N LEU A 119 10.41 11.58 -24.81
CA LEU A 119 9.98 10.59 -25.79
C LEU A 119 10.25 11.09 -27.22
N GLU A 120 9.90 12.34 -27.51
CA GLU A 120 10.18 12.97 -28.82
C GLU A 120 11.69 12.99 -29.10
N TRP A 121 12.49 13.39 -28.11
CA TRP A 121 13.95 13.37 -28.24
C TRP A 121 14.52 11.97 -28.49
N LEU A 122 13.97 10.93 -27.83
CA LEU A 122 14.38 9.54 -28.06
C LEU A 122 14.03 9.05 -29.47
N GLU A 123 12.91 9.49 -30.03
CA GLU A 123 12.51 9.17 -31.40
C GLU A 123 13.41 9.83 -32.45
N GLU A 124 13.79 11.10 -32.25
CA GLU A 124 14.70 11.82 -33.14
C GLU A 124 16.10 11.19 -33.21
N GLU A 125 16.58 10.61 -32.10
CA GLU A 125 17.90 10.00 -32.05
C GLU A 125 17.94 8.54 -32.51
N ARG A 126 16.80 7.93 -32.88
CA ARG A 126 16.78 6.58 -33.42
C ARG A 126 17.59 6.51 -34.70
N TRP A 127 18.46 5.51 -34.78
CA TRP A 127 19.12 5.20 -36.03
C TRP A 127 18.23 4.28 -36.87
N THR A 128 18.38 4.38 -38.18
CA THR A 128 17.83 3.42 -39.12
C THR A 128 18.88 2.36 -39.40
N ASP A 129 18.51 1.10 -39.24
CA ASP A 129 19.33 -0.03 -39.67
C ASP A 129 19.53 -0.01 -41.20
N ASP A 130 20.49 -0.80 -41.70
CA ASP A 130 20.78 -0.95 -43.14
C ASP A 130 19.56 -1.38 -43.99
N ASN A 131 18.52 -1.91 -43.34
CA ASN A 131 17.24 -2.30 -43.95
C ASN A 131 16.18 -1.17 -43.91
N GLY A 132 16.56 0.05 -43.53
CA GLY A 132 15.66 1.21 -43.43
C GLY A 132 14.63 1.10 -42.30
N LYS A 133 14.81 0.16 -41.36
CA LYS A 133 13.94 0.00 -40.19
C LYS A 133 14.50 0.79 -39.00
N PRO A 134 13.64 1.44 -38.20
CA PRO A 134 14.09 2.11 -36.99
C PRO A 134 14.64 1.08 -35.99
N GLU A 135 15.73 1.45 -35.34
CA GLU A 135 16.35 0.73 -34.25
C GLU A 135 15.31 0.38 -33.16
N THR A 136 15.45 -0.81 -32.58
CA THR A 136 14.57 -1.28 -31.49
C THR A 136 14.77 -0.49 -30.20
N ASP A 137 13.72 -0.35 -29.40
CA ASP A 137 13.74 0.43 -28.15
C ASP A 137 14.85 -0.04 -27.18
N ALA A 138 15.07 -1.35 -27.11
CA ALA A 138 16.11 -1.93 -26.28
C ALA A 138 17.53 -1.55 -26.74
N ALA A 139 17.78 -1.52 -28.06
CA ALA A 139 19.07 -1.14 -28.62
C ALA A 139 19.37 0.35 -28.39
N LEU A 140 18.37 1.22 -28.60
CA LEU A 140 18.45 2.65 -28.30
C LEU A 140 18.81 2.90 -26.82
N LEU A 141 18.07 2.25 -25.90
CA LEU A 141 18.29 2.40 -24.46
C LEU A 141 19.68 1.90 -24.04
N ASN A 142 20.11 0.74 -24.53
CA ASN A 142 21.44 0.20 -24.21
C ASN A 142 22.56 1.14 -24.68
N ARG A 143 22.44 1.72 -25.88
CA ARG A 143 23.41 2.70 -26.41
C ARG A 143 23.48 3.96 -25.53
N LYS A 144 22.36 4.44 -25.02
CA LYS A 144 22.32 5.61 -24.12
C LYS A 144 22.91 5.32 -22.75
N LEU A 145 22.59 4.17 -22.18
CA LEU A 145 23.17 3.71 -20.92
C LEU A 145 24.69 3.54 -21.04
N GLU A 146 25.19 3.01 -22.15
CA GLU A 146 26.63 2.93 -22.39
C GLU A 146 27.30 4.30 -22.53
N LYS A 147 26.65 5.27 -23.20
CA LYS A 147 27.16 6.65 -23.30
C LYS A 147 27.22 7.31 -21.91
N LEU A 148 26.18 7.16 -21.09
CA LEU A 148 26.15 7.67 -19.72
C LEU A 148 27.25 7.02 -18.88
N ARG A 149 27.40 5.70 -18.95
CA ARG A 149 28.46 4.96 -18.27
C ARG A 149 29.86 5.47 -18.66
N LYS A 150 30.09 5.73 -19.96
CA LYS A 150 31.37 6.28 -20.44
C LYS A 150 31.63 7.71 -19.91
N LEU A 151 30.60 8.55 -19.84
CA LEU A 151 30.70 9.90 -19.28
C LEU A 151 30.98 9.87 -17.77
N GLU A 152 30.34 8.99 -17.01
CA GLU A 152 30.63 8.79 -15.59
C GLU A 152 32.06 8.28 -15.36
N GLN A 153 32.51 7.34 -16.19
CA GLN A 153 33.86 6.78 -16.10
C GLN A 153 34.97 7.74 -16.54
N GLN A 154 34.66 8.68 -17.44
CA GLN A 154 35.61 9.71 -17.87
C GLN A 154 35.81 10.82 -16.85
N GLY A 155 35.03 10.83 -15.76
CA GLY A 155 35.11 11.83 -14.71
C GLY A 155 34.64 13.19 -15.21
N PHE A 156 33.56 13.68 -14.63
CA PHE A 156 33.42 15.13 -14.47
C PHE A 156 34.40 15.60 -13.39
#